data_AF-A0AAU6DAL2-F1
#
_entry.id   AF-A0AAU6DAL2-F1
#
_cell.length_a   1.000
_cell.length_b   1.000
_cell.length_c   1.000
_cell.angle_alpha   90.00
_cell.angle_beta   90.00
_cell.angle_gamma   90.00
#
_symmetry.space_group_name_H-M   'P 1'
#
loop_
_entity.id
_entity.type
_entity.pdbx_description
1 polymer ?
#
loop_
_entity_poly.entity_id
_entity_poly.type
_entity_poly.pdbx_seq_one_letter_code
_entity_poly.pdbx_strand_id
1 'polypeptide(L)'
;MSVVAAAALAAALLVVAPSKSHAADLPGGGDLGPNVHVFDPSTPDIQGQLDSVFKQQESAQFGTGRDAFFFKPGTYSNINAQLGFYTSIAGLGLSPDDTNINGDVTVDAGWFNGNATQNFWRSAENLALTPVSGTDRWAVAQAAPFRRMHVKGGLNLAPDGYGWASGGYIADSKIDGTVSPYSQQQWYTRDSSVGGWANGVWNMVFSGVKGAPAQGFPNPVYTTLDTTPVSREKPFLYLDGNDYKVFTPEKRTNASGTTWESGTPKGDSIPLDQFYVVKPGATAATINQALDQGLNLLFTPGIYHVDQTIDVKRANTVVLGLGYATIVPDNGVTAMKVADVDGVKLAGLLIDAGTTNSDTLLQVGPEGSSADHSANPTTVQDVFVRIGGAGPGKATTSMEINSNNTIVDHTWLWRADHGDGVGWETNRADYGLTVNGDNVLATGLFVEHFNKYDVQWNGENGKTIFFQNEKAYDAPNQAAVQDGATKGYAAYKVADSVNTHEGWGLGSYCNFTADPTIQQDHGFAAPDKAGVKFHDLLVVSLGGKGQYNHVINNTGSATSGTSTVPSTVVSYP
;
A
#
# COMPACT_ATOMS: atom_id res chain seq x y z
N MET A 1 73.66 -61.01 8.55
CA MET A 1 73.60 -59.58 8.94
C MET A 1 73.23 -58.81 7.68
N SER A 2 71.97 -58.80 7.24
CA SER A 2 70.84 -58.01 7.77
C SER A 2 71.05 -56.52 7.59
N VAL A 3 70.62 -55.97 6.45
CA VAL A 3 70.16 -54.57 6.34
C VAL A 3 68.90 -54.56 5.47
N VAL A 4 67.81 -54.14 6.09
CA VAL A 4 66.46 -54.02 5.53
C VAL A 4 66.38 -52.69 4.76
N ALA A 5 65.94 -52.73 3.50
CA ALA A 5 65.59 -51.53 2.74
C ALA A 5 64.06 -51.34 2.79
N ALA A 6 63.61 -50.29 3.46
CA ALA A 6 62.20 -49.89 3.50
C ALA A 6 61.85 -49.09 2.24
N ALA A 7 60.92 -49.60 1.44
CA ALA A 7 60.31 -48.87 0.33
C ALA A 7 59.16 -47.99 0.87
N ALA A 8 59.30 -46.66 0.74
CA ALA A 8 58.22 -45.73 1.04
C ALA A 8 57.27 -45.63 -0.17
N LEU A 9 56.05 -46.11 0.00
CA LEU A 9 54.95 -45.97 -0.97
C LEU A 9 54.26 -44.62 -0.71
N ALA A 10 54.46 -43.64 -1.59
CA ALA A 10 53.73 -42.38 -1.55
C ALA A 10 52.34 -42.56 -2.18
N ALA A 11 51.31 -42.70 -1.35
CA ALA A 11 49.92 -42.66 -1.78
C ALA A 11 49.50 -41.20 -2.00
N ALA A 12 49.34 -40.79 -3.25
CA ALA A 12 48.72 -39.51 -3.59
C ALA A 12 47.21 -39.60 -3.30
N LEU A 13 46.75 -39.01 -2.20
CA LEU A 13 45.33 -38.73 -2.00
C LEU A 13 44.92 -37.62 -2.98
N LEU A 14 44.21 -37.99 -4.05
CA LEU A 14 43.39 -37.03 -4.79
C LEU A 14 42.26 -36.58 -3.86
N VAL A 15 42.36 -35.36 -3.34
CA VAL A 15 41.23 -34.64 -2.77
C VAL A 15 40.34 -34.24 -3.95
N VAL A 16 39.30 -35.04 -4.20
CA VAL A 16 38.21 -34.63 -5.09
C VAL A 16 37.45 -33.53 -4.36
N ALA A 17 37.69 -32.28 -4.73
CA ALA A 17 36.85 -31.17 -4.30
C ALA A 17 35.41 -31.46 -4.76
N PRO A 18 34.39 -31.33 -3.90
CA PRO A 18 33.01 -31.49 -4.35
C PRO A 18 32.73 -30.43 -5.41
N SER A 19 32.37 -30.86 -6.61
CA SER A 19 31.83 -29.97 -7.64
C SER A 19 30.59 -29.29 -7.05
N LYS A 20 30.61 -27.96 -6.91
CA LYS A 20 29.39 -27.18 -6.68
C LYS A 20 28.46 -27.51 -7.84
N SER A 21 27.41 -28.31 -7.60
CA SER A 21 26.31 -28.41 -8.56
C SER A 21 25.77 -27.00 -8.71
N HIS A 22 26.02 -26.37 -9.86
CA HIS A 22 25.33 -25.12 -10.18
C HIS A 22 23.86 -25.52 -10.29
N ALA A 23 23.02 -24.95 -9.43
CA ALA A 23 21.58 -25.02 -9.65
C ALA A 23 21.33 -24.54 -11.08
N ALA A 24 20.49 -25.24 -11.83
CA ALA A 24 20.17 -24.84 -13.19
C ALA A 24 19.58 -23.43 -13.18
N ASP A 25 19.93 -22.62 -14.17
CA ASP A 25 19.39 -21.27 -14.32
C ASP A 25 17.86 -21.33 -14.38
N LEU A 26 17.19 -20.53 -13.55
CA LEU A 26 15.74 -20.41 -13.59
C LEU A 26 15.30 -19.67 -14.87
N PRO A 27 14.32 -20.19 -15.63
CA PRO A 27 13.79 -19.49 -16.78
C PRO A 27 12.94 -18.29 -16.33
N GLY A 28 13.00 -17.20 -17.10
CA GLY A 28 12.02 -16.13 -17.00
C GLY A 28 10.78 -16.40 -17.85
N GLY A 29 9.67 -15.75 -17.51
CA GLY A 29 8.39 -15.88 -18.20
C GLY A 29 7.63 -17.17 -17.91
N GLY A 30 6.67 -17.47 -18.79
CA GLY A 30 5.77 -18.62 -18.67
C GLY A 30 4.32 -18.24 -18.38
N ASP A 31 3.48 -19.26 -18.22
CA ASP A 31 2.08 -19.13 -17.82
C ASP A 31 1.94 -18.38 -16.48
N LEU A 32 0.86 -17.60 -16.28
CA LEU A 32 0.63 -16.79 -15.09
C LEU A 32 -0.10 -17.51 -13.95
N GLY A 33 -0.37 -18.81 -14.11
CA GLY A 33 -1.01 -19.64 -13.10
C GLY A 33 -2.54 -19.57 -13.14
N PRO A 34 -3.22 -20.47 -12.40
CA PRO A 34 -4.66 -20.68 -12.51
C PRO A 34 -5.51 -19.54 -11.92
N ASN A 35 -4.91 -18.69 -11.10
CA ASN A 35 -5.60 -17.60 -10.39
C ASN A 35 -5.57 -16.29 -11.19
N VAL A 36 -5.00 -16.31 -12.40
CA VAL A 36 -4.99 -15.20 -13.34
C VAL A 36 -5.96 -15.52 -14.46
N HIS A 37 -7.09 -14.82 -14.46
CA HIS A 37 -8.18 -14.98 -15.41
C HIS A 37 -8.01 -13.93 -16.52
N VAL A 38 -7.75 -14.38 -17.75
CA VAL A 38 -7.48 -13.47 -18.88
C VAL A 38 -8.61 -13.57 -19.90
N PHE A 39 -9.27 -12.45 -20.16
CA PHE A 39 -10.41 -12.34 -21.06
C PHE A 39 -10.09 -11.51 -22.28
N ASP A 40 -10.56 -11.94 -23.44
CA ASP A 40 -10.69 -11.11 -24.64
C ASP A 40 -12.18 -10.82 -24.93
N PRO A 41 -12.52 -9.86 -25.82
CA PRO A 41 -13.92 -9.52 -26.10
C PRO A 41 -14.78 -10.67 -26.64
N SER A 42 -14.17 -11.77 -27.09
CA SER A 42 -14.86 -12.96 -27.59
C SER A 42 -14.99 -14.08 -26.56
N THR A 43 -14.38 -13.92 -25.38
CA THR A 43 -14.42 -14.93 -24.32
C THR A 43 -15.86 -15.11 -23.84
N PRO A 44 -16.42 -16.33 -23.88
CA PRO A 44 -17.79 -16.57 -23.43
C PRO A 44 -17.90 -16.48 -21.91
N ASP A 45 -19.07 -16.07 -21.44
CA ASP A 45 -19.46 -16.12 -20.02
C ASP A 45 -18.53 -15.39 -19.04
N ILE A 46 -17.96 -14.25 -19.46
CA ILE A 46 -17.12 -13.41 -18.59
C ILE A 46 -17.86 -13.01 -17.31
N GLN A 47 -19.13 -12.59 -17.44
CA GLN A 47 -19.95 -12.21 -16.28
C GLN A 47 -20.14 -13.37 -15.30
N GLY A 48 -20.41 -14.59 -15.79
CA GLY A 48 -20.58 -15.76 -14.93
C GLY A 48 -19.32 -16.10 -14.13
N GLN A 49 -18.14 -15.90 -14.71
CA GLN A 49 -16.86 -16.09 -14.01
C GLN A 49 -16.62 -15.01 -12.94
N LEU A 50 -16.87 -13.74 -13.27
CA LEU A 50 -16.80 -12.63 -12.32
C LEU A 50 -17.76 -12.87 -11.13
N ASP A 51 -19.01 -13.25 -11.41
CA ASP A 51 -20.03 -13.55 -10.40
C ASP A 51 -19.62 -14.73 -9.50
N SER A 52 -18.98 -15.74 -10.07
CA SER A 52 -18.55 -16.94 -9.35
C SER A 52 -17.45 -16.63 -8.35
N VAL A 53 -16.46 -15.83 -8.74
CA VAL A 53 -15.39 -15.38 -7.84
C VAL A 53 -15.93 -14.38 -6.82
N PHE A 54 -16.79 -13.44 -7.23
CA PHE A 54 -17.42 -12.50 -6.30
C PHE A 54 -18.17 -13.23 -5.18
N LYS A 55 -19.00 -14.24 -5.49
CA LYS A 55 -19.71 -15.04 -4.47
C LYS A 55 -18.78 -15.73 -3.48
N GLN A 56 -17.58 -16.12 -3.91
CA GLN A 56 -16.58 -16.73 -3.05
C GLN A 56 -15.88 -15.68 -2.18
N GLN A 57 -15.57 -14.52 -2.77
CA GLN A 57 -14.70 -13.52 -2.18
C GLN A 57 -15.43 -12.38 -1.45
N GLU A 58 -16.73 -12.20 -1.66
CA GLU A 58 -17.53 -11.08 -1.12
C GLU A 58 -17.34 -10.92 0.39
N SER A 59 -17.48 -12.02 1.15
CA SER A 59 -17.34 -12.04 2.61
C SER A 59 -16.07 -12.76 3.09
N ALA A 60 -15.15 -13.11 2.18
CA ALA A 60 -13.94 -13.87 2.51
C ALA A 60 -12.80 -12.99 3.03
N GLN A 61 -13.10 -12.14 4.01
CA GLN A 61 -12.19 -11.11 4.52
C GLN A 61 -10.81 -11.67 4.88
N PHE A 62 -10.73 -12.79 5.60
CA PHE A 62 -9.46 -13.45 5.95
C PHE A 62 -9.24 -14.76 5.19
N GLY A 63 -9.93 -14.94 4.07
CA GLY A 63 -9.81 -16.12 3.22
C GLY A 63 -8.47 -16.19 2.47
N THR A 64 -8.17 -17.38 1.94
CA THR A 64 -6.95 -17.66 1.19
C THR A 64 -7.09 -17.45 -0.33
N GLY A 65 -8.31 -17.27 -0.83
CA GLY A 65 -8.57 -16.98 -2.25
C GLY A 65 -7.89 -15.68 -2.68
N ARG A 66 -7.27 -15.70 -3.86
CA ARG A 66 -6.55 -14.59 -4.50
C ARG A 66 -6.83 -14.68 -5.99
N ASP A 67 -7.34 -13.61 -6.59
CA ASP A 67 -7.74 -13.62 -7.99
C ASP A 67 -7.33 -12.34 -8.71
N ALA A 68 -6.85 -12.48 -9.94
CA ALA A 68 -6.59 -11.36 -10.83
C ALA A 68 -7.35 -11.53 -12.15
N PHE A 69 -8.21 -10.57 -12.47
CA PHE A 69 -8.91 -10.47 -13.74
C PHE A 69 -8.20 -9.50 -14.67
N PHE A 70 -7.83 -9.97 -15.85
CA PHE A 70 -7.20 -9.17 -16.89
C PHE A 70 -8.03 -9.16 -18.15
N PHE A 71 -8.26 -7.97 -18.69
CA PHE A 71 -9.02 -7.75 -19.91
C PHE A 71 -8.09 -7.29 -21.02
N LYS A 72 -7.97 -8.08 -22.09
CA LYS A 72 -7.23 -7.68 -23.29
C LYS A 72 -7.78 -6.39 -23.89
N PRO A 73 -7.00 -5.65 -24.69
CA PRO A 73 -7.51 -4.50 -25.42
C PRO A 73 -8.77 -4.84 -26.23
N GLY A 74 -9.78 -3.98 -26.13
CA GLY A 74 -11.09 -4.16 -26.76
C GLY A 74 -12.24 -3.61 -25.91
N THR A 75 -13.45 -3.85 -26.39
CA THR A 75 -14.68 -3.38 -25.74
C THR A 75 -15.50 -4.55 -25.23
N TYR A 76 -15.87 -4.49 -23.96
CA TYR A 76 -16.70 -5.47 -23.26
C TYR A 76 -18.03 -4.81 -22.95
N SER A 77 -19.14 -5.55 -23.03
CA SER A 77 -20.48 -5.01 -22.79
C SER A 77 -21.29 -5.91 -21.90
N ASN A 78 -22.24 -5.34 -21.17
CA ASN A 78 -23.08 -6.04 -20.19
C ASN A 78 -22.27 -6.67 -19.05
N ILE A 79 -21.23 -5.97 -18.60
CA ILE A 79 -20.40 -6.38 -17.47
C ILE A 79 -20.72 -5.52 -16.25
N ASN A 80 -21.02 -6.15 -15.13
CA ASN A 80 -20.92 -5.52 -13.81
C ASN A 80 -19.97 -6.39 -12.99
N ALA A 81 -18.71 -5.98 -12.94
CA ALA A 81 -17.67 -6.70 -12.22
C ALA A 81 -17.71 -6.29 -10.74
N GLN A 82 -18.51 -6.98 -9.93
CA GLN A 82 -18.49 -6.81 -8.48
C GLN A 82 -17.21 -7.42 -7.90
N LEU A 83 -16.46 -6.65 -7.11
CA LEU A 83 -15.20 -7.12 -6.54
C LEU A 83 -15.32 -7.42 -5.05
N GLY A 84 -15.01 -8.66 -4.69
CA GLY A 84 -14.86 -9.12 -3.31
C GLY A 84 -13.46 -8.84 -2.75
N PHE A 85 -13.14 -9.46 -1.63
CA PHE A 85 -11.79 -9.41 -1.05
C PHE A 85 -10.75 -10.07 -1.96
N TYR A 86 -9.52 -9.57 -1.92
CA TYR A 86 -8.34 -10.07 -2.63
C TYR A 86 -8.54 -10.30 -4.13
N THR A 87 -9.31 -9.43 -4.76
CA THR A 87 -9.56 -9.45 -6.20
C THR A 87 -8.96 -8.18 -6.83
N SER A 88 -8.09 -8.35 -7.81
CA SER A 88 -7.66 -7.25 -8.67
C SER A 88 -8.31 -7.37 -10.05
N ILE A 89 -8.75 -6.27 -10.63
CA ILE A 89 -9.21 -6.20 -12.03
C ILE A 89 -8.40 -5.16 -12.79
N ALA A 90 -7.95 -5.50 -14.00
CA ALA A 90 -7.18 -4.58 -14.81
C ALA A 90 -7.32 -4.78 -16.33
N GLY A 91 -7.06 -3.73 -17.09
CA GLY A 91 -6.89 -3.80 -18.54
C GLY A 91 -5.44 -4.07 -18.93
N LEU A 92 -5.24 -4.81 -20.01
CA LEU A 92 -3.92 -5.16 -20.59
C LEU A 92 -3.53 -4.23 -21.74
N GLY A 93 -4.18 -3.09 -21.89
CA GLY A 93 -3.75 -2.02 -22.79
C GLY A 93 -2.57 -1.22 -22.27
N LEU A 94 -1.99 -0.36 -23.11
CA LEU A 94 -1.01 0.61 -22.63
C LEU A 94 -1.70 1.88 -22.11
N SER A 95 -2.91 2.17 -22.59
CA SER A 95 -3.81 3.23 -22.13
C SER A 95 -5.09 2.65 -21.53
N PRO A 96 -5.75 3.32 -20.57
CA PRO A 96 -7.05 2.87 -20.06
C PRO A 96 -8.11 2.71 -21.14
N ASP A 97 -8.10 3.60 -22.14
CA ASP A 97 -9.06 3.58 -23.25
C ASP A 97 -8.87 2.42 -24.23
N ASP A 98 -7.74 1.69 -24.17
CA ASP A 98 -7.53 0.49 -24.98
C ASP A 98 -8.44 -0.65 -24.51
N THR A 99 -8.86 -0.65 -23.24
CA THR A 99 -9.74 -1.67 -22.64
C THR A 99 -10.97 -1.00 -22.02
N ASN A 100 -12.08 -1.00 -22.75
CA ASN A 100 -13.30 -0.31 -22.34
C ASN A 100 -14.39 -1.31 -21.90
N ILE A 101 -14.92 -1.12 -20.70
CA ILE A 101 -16.09 -1.83 -20.18
C ILE A 101 -17.32 -0.91 -20.32
N ASN A 102 -18.26 -1.27 -21.20
CA ASN A 102 -19.61 -0.73 -21.21
C ASN A 102 -20.41 -1.42 -20.11
N GLY A 103 -20.32 -0.85 -18.91
CA GLY A 103 -20.57 -1.55 -17.67
C GLY A 103 -19.82 -0.91 -16.50
N ASP A 104 -19.78 -1.64 -15.40
CA ASP A 104 -19.35 -1.13 -14.09
C ASP A 104 -18.28 -2.05 -13.50
N VAL A 105 -17.41 -1.47 -12.67
CA VAL A 105 -16.47 -2.20 -11.81
C VAL A 105 -16.79 -1.79 -10.37
N THR A 106 -17.60 -2.63 -9.73
CA THR A 106 -18.35 -2.20 -8.55
C THR A 106 -17.76 -2.75 -7.26
N VAL A 107 -17.68 -1.89 -6.25
CA VAL A 107 -17.64 -2.32 -4.84
C VAL A 107 -18.82 -1.68 -4.12
N ASP A 108 -19.56 -2.50 -3.39
CA ASP A 108 -20.62 -2.07 -2.47
C ASP A 108 -20.50 -2.84 -1.16
N ALA A 109 -21.39 -2.58 -0.20
CA ALA A 109 -21.30 -3.11 1.17
C ALA A 109 -22.45 -4.04 1.56
N GLY A 110 -23.05 -4.75 0.59
CA GLY A 110 -24.17 -5.67 0.85
C GLY A 110 -23.85 -6.72 1.93
N TRP A 111 -22.68 -7.33 1.85
CA TRP A 111 -22.19 -8.34 2.80
C TRP A 111 -22.15 -7.88 4.26
N PHE A 112 -22.00 -6.56 4.49
CA PHE A 112 -21.93 -5.96 5.81
C PHE A 112 -23.00 -4.89 6.02
N ASN A 113 -24.19 -5.12 5.47
CA ASN A 113 -25.41 -4.32 5.68
C ASN A 113 -25.22 -2.81 5.38
N GLY A 114 -24.51 -2.49 4.30
CA GLY A 114 -24.25 -1.11 3.88
C GLY A 114 -23.07 -0.44 4.60
N ASN A 115 -22.38 -1.13 5.51
CA ASN A 115 -21.16 -0.63 6.13
C ASN A 115 -19.93 -0.98 5.31
N ALA A 116 -19.29 0.00 4.69
CA ALA A 116 -18.11 -0.18 3.84
C ALA A 116 -16.78 -0.11 4.62
N THR A 117 -16.77 0.04 5.95
CA THR A 117 -15.53 0.18 6.75
C THR A 117 -14.60 -1.03 6.71
N GLN A 118 -15.03 -2.15 6.11
CA GLN A 118 -14.23 -3.36 5.95
C GLN A 118 -14.03 -3.77 4.49
N ASN A 119 -14.37 -2.91 3.53
CA ASN A 119 -14.17 -3.17 2.10
C ASN A 119 -12.70 -2.98 1.69
N PHE A 120 -11.84 -3.86 2.19
CA PHE A 120 -10.39 -3.84 1.99
C PHE A 120 -9.93 -4.68 0.80
N TRP A 121 -8.64 -4.59 0.53
CA TRP A 121 -7.85 -5.53 -0.27
C TRP A 121 -8.45 -5.88 -1.63
N ARG A 122 -8.76 -4.88 -2.46
CA ARG A 122 -9.17 -5.06 -3.86
C ARG A 122 -8.71 -3.91 -4.74
N SER A 123 -8.48 -4.10 -6.03
CA SER A 123 -7.92 -3.03 -6.86
C SER A 123 -8.54 -2.97 -8.26
N ALA A 124 -8.61 -1.77 -8.82
CA ALA A 124 -8.96 -1.53 -10.22
C ALA A 124 -7.85 -0.72 -10.90
N GLU A 125 -7.39 -1.18 -12.07
CA GLU A 125 -6.29 -0.53 -12.80
C GLU A 125 -6.44 -0.54 -14.33
N ASN A 126 -6.09 0.58 -14.98
CA ASN A 126 -5.88 0.63 -16.45
C ASN A 126 -7.10 0.22 -17.28
N LEU A 127 -8.29 0.69 -16.91
CA LEU A 127 -9.55 0.44 -17.61
C LEU A 127 -10.30 1.74 -17.89
N ALA A 128 -11.00 1.77 -19.02
CA ALA A 128 -12.07 2.73 -19.25
C ALA A 128 -13.42 2.11 -18.88
N LEU A 129 -14.24 2.87 -18.14
CA LEU A 129 -15.59 2.48 -17.74
C LEU A 129 -16.59 3.42 -18.41
N THR A 130 -17.65 2.85 -18.97
CA THR A 130 -18.86 3.56 -19.40
C THR A 130 -20.02 3.03 -18.55
N PRO A 131 -20.21 3.56 -17.33
CA PRO A 131 -21.11 3.00 -16.34
C PRO A 131 -22.55 2.97 -16.83
N VAL A 132 -23.31 1.91 -16.54
CA VAL A 132 -24.66 1.73 -17.13
C VAL A 132 -25.64 2.84 -16.72
N SER A 133 -25.45 3.39 -15.52
CA SER A 133 -26.28 4.48 -14.97
C SER A 133 -25.69 5.88 -15.22
N GLY A 134 -24.51 5.95 -15.85
CA GLY A 134 -23.69 7.16 -15.92
C GLY A 134 -22.86 7.43 -14.66
N THR A 135 -22.93 6.57 -13.63
CA THR A 135 -22.08 6.64 -12.43
C THR A 135 -21.64 5.24 -11.98
N ASP A 136 -20.34 5.04 -11.84
CA ASP A 136 -19.74 3.82 -11.27
C ASP A 136 -19.71 3.92 -9.74
N ARG A 137 -19.67 2.79 -9.01
CA ARG A 137 -19.60 2.79 -7.54
C ARG A 137 -18.36 2.03 -7.04
N TRP A 138 -17.48 2.75 -6.35
CA TRP A 138 -16.28 2.22 -5.70
C TRP A 138 -16.33 2.46 -4.19
N ALA A 139 -17.27 1.79 -3.50
CA ALA A 139 -17.52 1.96 -2.07
C ALA A 139 -16.51 1.19 -1.20
N VAL A 140 -15.27 1.67 -1.15
CA VAL A 140 -14.16 0.99 -0.49
C VAL A 140 -13.74 1.64 0.84
N ALA A 141 -12.89 0.93 1.58
CA ALA A 141 -12.10 1.46 2.67
C ALA A 141 -10.59 1.47 2.30
N GLN A 142 -9.69 1.16 3.23
CA GLN A 142 -8.24 1.17 3.02
C GLN A 142 -7.75 0.04 2.09
N ALA A 143 -6.53 0.19 1.56
CA ALA A 143 -5.86 -0.76 0.66
C ALA A 143 -6.68 -1.19 -0.56
N ALA A 144 -7.44 -0.24 -1.12
CA ALA A 144 -8.28 -0.47 -2.29
C ALA A 144 -8.02 0.54 -3.43
N PRO A 145 -6.85 0.47 -4.08
CA PRO A 145 -6.41 1.47 -5.03
C PRO A 145 -7.27 1.49 -6.30
N PHE A 146 -7.57 2.70 -6.76
CA PHE A 146 -8.19 2.97 -8.05
C PHE A 146 -7.20 3.77 -8.91
N ARG A 147 -6.45 3.08 -9.77
CA ARG A 147 -5.30 3.66 -10.49
C ARG A 147 -5.53 3.66 -11.98
N ARG A 148 -5.09 4.71 -12.67
CA ARG A 148 -5.04 4.72 -14.13
C ARG A 148 -6.39 4.38 -14.77
N MET A 149 -7.48 4.93 -14.23
CA MET A 149 -8.84 4.63 -14.69
C MET A 149 -9.38 5.79 -15.52
N HIS A 150 -10.22 5.49 -16.51
CA HIS A 150 -11.00 6.48 -17.24
C HIS A 150 -12.50 6.22 -17.04
N VAL A 151 -13.13 6.94 -16.11
CA VAL A 151 -14.56 6.84 -15.87
C VAL A 151 -15.29 7.86 -16.74
N LYS A 152 -15.98 7.37 -17.77
CA LYS A 152 -16.80 8.17 -18.72
C LYS A 152 -18.17 8.48 -18.10
N GLY A 153 -18.14 9.09 -16.92
CA GLY A 153 -19.29 9.31 -16.06
C GLY A 153 -18.88 9.82 -14.68
N GLY A 154 -19.80 9.78 -13.72
CA GLY A 154 -19.52 10.03 -12.30
C GLY A 154 -18.89 8.83 -11.59
N LEU A 155 -18.33 9.07 -10.40
CA LEU A 155 -17.81 8.03 -9.52
C LEU A 155 -18.35 8.24 -8.11
N ASN A 156 -19.17 7.31 -7.62
CA ASN A 156 -19.69 7.31 -6.26
C ASN A 156 -18.78 6.48 -5.35
N LEU A 157 -18.32 7.05 -4.25
CA LEU A 157 -17.42 6.37 -3.31
C LEU A 157 -18.15 5.87 -2.06
N ALA A 158 -19.45 6.12 -1.92
CA ALA A 158 -20.25 5.63 -0.80
C ALA A 158 -21.02 4.35 -1.16
N PRO A 159 -21.24 3.46 -0.18
CA PRO A 159 -22.13 2.32 -0.38
C PRO A 159 -23.57 2.80 -0.55
N ASP A 160 -24.42 1.91 -1.08
CA ASP A 160 -25.85 2.20 -1.11
C ASP A 160 -26.38 2.51 0.30
N GLY A 161 -27.11 3.61 0.43
CA GLY A 161 -27.62 4.08 1.73
C GLY A 161 -26.69 4.96 2.57
N TYR A 162 -25.47 5.26 2.09
CA TYR A 162 -24.51 6.17 2.76
C TYR A 162 -24.06 5.71 4.15
N GLY A 163 -23.90 4.38 4.33
CA GLY A 163 -23.28 3.82 5.53
C GLY A 163 -21.83 4.28 5.72
N TRP A 164 -21.21 3.89 6.83
CA TRP A 164 -19.83 4.27 7.14
C TRP A 164 -18.87 3.76 6.07
N ALA A 165 -17.90 4.60 5.70
CA ALA A 165 -16.86 4.27 4.74
C ALA A 165 -15.58 5.05 5.09
N SER A 166 -14.41 4.40 4.97
CA SER A 166 -13.11 4.92 5.42
C SER A 166 -12.03 4.71 4.35
N GLY A 167 -12.36 5.09 3.11
CA GLY A 167 -11.42 5.13 2.00
C GLY A 167 -10.48 6.33 2.12
N GLY A 168 -9.69 6.64 1.10
CA GLY A 168 -9.47 5.86 -0.11
C GLY A 168 -8.41 6.54 -0.97
N TYR A 169 -8.06 5.91 -2.09
CA TYR A 169 -6.94 6.32 -2.91
C TYR A 169 -7.28 6.27 -4.40
N ILE A 170 -7.15 7.41 -5.08
CA ILE A 170 -7.23 7.54 -6.55
C ILE A 170 -5.92 8.13 -7.07
N ALA A 171 -5.36 7.53 -8.12
CA ALA A 171 -4.20 8.11 -8.81
C ALA A 171 -4.26 7.91 -10.33
N ASP A 172 -3.60 8.81 -11.06
CA ASP A 172 -3.43 8.76 -12.52
C ASP A 172 -4.76 8.59 -13.28
N SER A 173 -5.88 9.07 -12.74
CA SER A 173 -7.20 8.74 -13.25
C SER A 173 -7.92 9.96 -13.82
N LYS A 174 -8.81 9.70 -14.78
CA LYS A 174 -9.72 10.69 -15.34
C LYS A 174 -11.15 10.28 -15.04
N ILE A 175 -11.88 11.13 -14.34
CA ILE A 175 -13.30 10.99 -14.08
C ILE A 175 -13.99 12.16 -14.79
N ASP A 176 -14.70 11.87 -15.89
CA ASP A 176 -15.32 12.91 -16.73
C ASP A 176 -16.40 13.69 -15.96
N GLY A 177 -17.11 13.00 -15.07
CA GLY A 177 -18.15 13.57 -14.23
C GLY A 177 -17.67 13.96 -12.84
N THR A 178 -18.61 13.96 -11.91
CA THR A 178 -18.35 14.31 -10.50
C THR A 178 -17.96 13.08 -9.70
N VAL A 179 -16.91 13.20 -8.90
CA VAL A 179 -16.63 12.26 -7.81
C VAL A 179 -17.47 12.64 -6.60
N SER A 180 -18.21 11.68 -6.05
CA SER A 180 -19.18 11.89 -4.97
C SER A 180 -18.86 11.02 -3.75
N PRO A 181 -18.11 11.55 -2.76
CA PRO A 181 -17.72 10.78 -1.58
C PRO A 181 -18.84 10.48 -0.59
N TYR A 182 -19.81 11.39 -0.46
CA TYR A 182 -20.91 11.36 0.50
C TYR A 182 -20.45 11.07 1.94
N SER A 183 -20.60 9.84 2.43
CA SER A 183 -20.27 9.43 3.80
C SER A 183 -18.79 9.06 4.02
N GLN A 184 -17.97 9.01 2.96
CA GLN A 184 -16.55 8.76 3.08
C GLN A 184 -15.87 9.76 4.01
N GLN A 185 -15.23 9.24 5.05
CA GLN A 185 -14.59 10.05 6.09
C GLN A 185 -13.47 10.93 5.53
N GLN A 186 -12.59 10.33 4.72
CA GLN A 186 -11.44 10.98 4.11
C GLN A 186 -11.17 10.40 2.72
N TRP A 187 -10.30 11.05 1.95
CA TRP A 187 -9.84 10.52 0.67
C TRP A 187 -8.55 11.20 0.21
N TYR A 188 -7.70 10.46 -0.50
CA TYR A 188 -6.56 11.01 -1.24
C TYR A 188 -6.71 10.82 -2.74
N THR A 189 -6.55 11.91 -3.50
CA THR A 189 -6.48 11.86 -4.96
C THR A 189 -5.21 12.56 -5.43
N ARG A 190 -4.42 11.92 -6.29
CA ARG A 190 -3.26 12.57 -6.91
C ARG A 190 -3.20 12.44 -8.42
N ASP A 191 -2.54 13.39 -9.05
CA ASP A 191 -2.14 13.34 -10.47
C ASP A 191 -3.28 12.91 -11.41
N SER A 192 -4.46 13.49 -11.20
CA SER A 192 -5.71 13.04 -11.81
C SER A 192 -6.47 14.20 -12.43
N SER A 193 -7.57 13.92 -13.11
CA SER A 193 -8.53 14.91 -13.58
C SER A 193 -9.93 14.49 -13.17
N VAL A 194 -10.69 15.41 -12.58
CA VAL A 194 -12.10 15.21 -12.22
C VAL A 194 -12.96 16.32 -12.82
N GLY A 195 -14.17 16.00 -13.27
CA GLY A 195 -15.15 17.00 -13.71
C GLY A 195 -15.67 17.85 -12.53
N GLY A 196 -15.68 17.28 -11.34
CA GLY A 196 -15.97 17.97 -10.09
C GLY A 196 -15.86 17.06 -8.86
N TRP A 197 -16.01 17.65 -7.67
CA TRP A 197 -15.97 16.95 -6.39
C TRP A 197 -17.15 17.38 -5.50
N ALA A 198 -17.99 16.43 -5.07
CA ALA A 198 -19.29 16.76 -4.50
C ALA A 198 -19.23 17.30 -3.06
N ASN A 199 -18.44 16.69 -2.17
CA ASN A 199 -18.39 17.03 -0.75
C ASN A 199 -17.13 16.53 -0.05
N GLY A 200 -16.89 16.96 1.19
CA GLY A 200 -15.91 16.37 2.10
C GLY A 200 -16.49 16.19 3.51
N VAL A 201 -16.01 15.19 4.25
CA VAL A 201 -16.46 14.88 5.62
C VAL A 201 -15.42 15.34 6.65
N TRP A 202 -14.24 14.72 6.70
CA TRP A 202 -13.17 15.12 7.62
C TRP A 202 -11.89 15.56 6.92
N ASN A 203 -11.43 14.85 5.88
CA ASN A 203 -10.14 15.13 5.25
C ASN A 203 -10.10 14.70 3.77
N MET A 204 -10.41 15.60 2.83
CA MET A 204 -10.23 15.30 1.40
C MET A 204 -9.00 16.04 0.87
N VAL A 205 -8.00 15.27 0.43
CA VAL A 205 -6.67 15.78 0.06
C VAL A 205 -6.40 15.54 -1.42
N PHE A 206 -5.89 16.57 -2.08
CA PHE A 206 -5.60 16.58 -3.51
C PHE A 206 -4.18 17.07 -3.76
N SER A 207 -3.43 16.41 -4.64
CA SER A 207 -2.18 16.96 -5.18
C SER A 207 -2.06 16.68 -6.67
N GLY A 208 -1.81 17.72 -7.48
CA GLY A 208 -1.74 17.53 -8.93
C GLY A 208 -3.07 17.14 -9.58
N VAL A 209 -4.20 17.51 -8.99
CA VAL A 209 -5.53 17.13 -9.50
C VAL A 209 -6.18 18.28 -10.27
N LYS A 210 -6.39 18.10 -11.57
CA LYS A 210 -7.15 19.02 -12.39
C LYS A 210 -8.64 18.91 -12.04
N GLY A 211 -9.28 20.05 -11.76
CA GLY A 211 -10.69 20.09 -11.36
C GLY A 211 -10.94 19.81 -9.87
N ALA A 212 -9.89 19.65 -9.06
CA ALA A 212 -10.05 19.61 -7.60
C ALA A 212 -10.65 20.93 -7.07
N PRO A 213 -11.43 20.87 -5.98
CA PRO A 213 -11.87 22.08 -5.29
C PRO A 213 -10.65 22.87 -4.77
N ALA A 214 -10.79 24.18 -4.59
CA ALA A 214 -9.71 24.98 -4.02
C ALA A 214 -9.45 24.62 -2.54
N GLN A 215 -8.21 24.86 -2.07
CA GLN A 215 -7.85 24.81 -0.65
C GLN A 215 -8.89 25.56 0.20
N GLY A 216 -9.39 24.91 1.25
CA GLY A 216 -10.47 25.48 2.07
C GLY A 216 -10.50 25.03 3.52
N PHE A 217 -9.58 24.15 3.95
CA PHE A 217 -9.57 23.62 5.31
C PHE A 217 -9.52 24.76 6.35
N PRO A 218 -10.30 24.69 7.44
CA PRO A 218 -11.06 23.55 7.94
C PRO A 218 -12.50 23.46 7.43
N ASN A 219 -12.99 24.45 6.67
CA ASN A 219 -14.35 24.44 6.15
C ASN A 219 -14.43 25.22 4.81
N PRO A 220 -14.55 24.52 3.66
CA PRO A 220 -14.69 23.07 3.52
C PRO A 220 -13.42 22.29 3.89
N VAL A 221 -13.53 20.98 4.20
CA VAL A 221 -12.40 20.13 4.63
C VAL A 221 -11.48 19.69 3.48
N TYR A 222 -11.03 20.65 2.66
CA TYR A 222 -10.23 20.41 1.47
C TYR A 222 -8.79 20.89 1.65
N THR A 223 -7.85 19.95 1.54
CA THR A 223 -6.41 20.21 1.41
C THR A 223 -6.03 20.06 -0.06
N THR A 224 -5.57 21.11 -0.75
CA THR A 224 -5.34 21.09 -2.20
C THR A 224 -3.99 21.69 -2.56
N LEU A 225 -3.16 20.87 -3.20
CA LEU A 225 -1.87 21.25 -3.75
C LEU A 225 -1.93 21.20 -5.28
N ASP A 226 -1.38 22.23 -5.92
CA ASP A 226 -1.37 22.33 -7.40
C ASP A 226 -0.62 21.16 -8.07
N THR A 227 0.38 20.60 -7.39
CA THR A 227 1.23 19.54 -7.92
C THR A 227 1.62 18.52 -6.85
N THR A 228 1.81 17.27 -7.27
CA THR A 228 2.55 16.28 -6.46
C THR A 228 4.06 16.53 -6.64
N PRO A 229 4.86 16.77 -5.57
CA PRO A 229 6.26 17.17 -5.72
C PRO A 229 7.12 16.20 -6.55
N VAL A 230 6.94 14.90 -6.32
CA VAL A 230 7.47 13.84 -7.16
C VAL A 230 6.50 12.66 -7.11
N SER A 231 6.24 12.06 -8.26
CA SER A 231 5.48 10.81 -8.36
C SER A 231 6.06 9.95 -9.47
N ARG A 232 5.86 8.65 -9.37
CA ARG A 232 6.14 7.69 -10.44
C ARG A 232 4.98 6.73 -10.44
N GLU A 233 4.27 6.59 -11.56
CA GLU A 233 3.12 5.69 -11.58
C GLU A 233 3.57 4.23 -11.42
N LYS A 234 2.68 3.44 -10.82
CA LYS A 234 2.95 2.03 -10.51
C LYS A 234 3.23 1.24 -11.80
N PRO A 235 4.20 0.32 -11.80
CA PRO A 235 4.34 -0.65 -12.89
C PRO A 235 3.07 -1.50 -13.05
N PHE A 236 2.74 -1.86 -14.28
CA PHE A 236 1.58 -2.69 -14.59
C PHE A 236 1.84 -3.63 -15.75
N LEU A 237 1.17 -4.78 -15.73
CA LEU A 237 1.20 -5.78 -16.79
C LEU A 237 0.34 -5.31 -17.97
N TYR A 238 0.84 -5.44 -19.19
CA TYR A 238 0.09 -5.16 -20.41
C TYR A 238 0.50 -6.10 -21.55
N LEU A 239 -0.24 -6.06 -22.65
CA LEU A 239 0.05 -6.79 -23.88
C LEU A 239 0.61 -5.84 -24.95
N ASP A 240 1.77 -6.20 -25.50
CA ASP A 240 2.28 -5.65 -26.76
C ASP A 240 2.01 -6.69 -27.86
N GLY A 241 0.90 -6.51 -28.59
CA GLY A 241 0.34 -7.57 -29.43
C GLY A 241 -0.12 -8.76 -28.58
N ASN A 242 0.60 -9.88 -28.65
CA ASN A 242 0.33 -11.08 -27.84
C ASN A 242 1.36 -11.29 -26.72
N ASP A 243 2.39 -10.45 -26.65
CA ASP A 243 3.49 -10.63 -25.71
C ASP A 243 3.20 -9.86 -24.42
N TYR A 244 3.27 -10.55 -23.28
CA TYR A 244 3.19 -9.91 -21.98
C TYR A 244 4.45 -9.08 -21.72
N LYS A 245 4.23 -7.85 -21.27
CA LYS A 245 5.27 -6.94 -20.80
C LYS A 245 4.81 -6.23 -19.54
N VAL A 246 5.76 -5.77 -18.75
CA VAL A 246 5.50 -4.86 -17.63
C VAL A 246 5.96 -3.48 -18.05
N PHE A 247 5.02 -2.52 -18.11
CA PHE A 247 5.35 -1.12 -18.33
C PHE A 247 5.82 -0.50 -17.02
N THR A 248 6.91 0.26 -17.07
CA THR A 248 7.52 0.95 -15.93
C THR A 248 7.50 2.45 -16.19
N PRO A 249 6.49 3.18 -15.68
CA PRO A 249 6.34 4.60 -15.94
C PRO A 249 7.56 5.43 -15.48
N GLU A 250 7.88 6.47 -16.24
CA GLU A 250 8.92 7.44 -15.89
C GLU A 250 8.48 8.27 -14.66
N LYS A 251 9.45 8.64 -13.83
CA LYS A 251 9.24 9.58 -12.72
C LYS A 251 8.85 10.96 -13.24
N ARG A 252 7.84 11.59 -12.63
CA ARG A 252 7.46 12.99 -12.86
C ARG A 252 7.76 13.83 -11.62
N THR A 253 8.23 15.04 -11.83
CA THR A 253 8.42 16.06 -10.78
C THR A 253 7.39 17.16 -10.97
N ASN A 254 6.82 17.66 -9.88
CA ASN A 254 5.70 18.61 -9.91
C ASN A 254 4.56 18.11 -10.81
N ALA A 255 4.18 16.84 -10.61
CA ALA A 255 3.19 16.16 -11.43
C ALA A 255 1.80 16.79 -11.25
N SER A 256 1.05 16.85 -12.35
CA SER A 256 -0.33 17.33 -12.39
C SER A 256 -1.07 16.71 -13.57
N GLY A 257 -2.28 16.19 -13.32
CA GLY A 257 -3.05 15.40 -14.27
C GLY A 257 -2.42 14.04 -14.60
N THR A 258 -3.10 13.30 -15.46
CA THR A 258 -2.73 11.92 -15.80
C THR A 258 -1.47 11.85 -16.68
N THR A 259 -0.83 10.68 -16.69
CA THR A 259 0.33 10.36 -17.52
C THR A 259 -0.03 10.02 -18.96
N TRP A 260 -1.29 9.69 -19.22
CA TRP A 260 -1.71 8.98 -20.43
C TRP A 260 -2.70 9.74 -21.32
N GLU A 261 -3.35 10.79 -20.81
CA GLU A 261 -4.32 11.55 -21.61
C GLU A 261 -3.65 12.28 -22.80
N SER A 262 -2.40 12.73 -22.62
CA SER A 262 -1.66 13.49 -23.63
C SER A 262 -0.88 12.61 -24.62
N GLY A 263 -1.20 11.31 -24.69
CA GLY A 263 -0.57 10.34 -25.58
C GLY A 263 0.15 9.22 -24.83
N THR A 264 1.07 8.56 -25.52
CA THR A 264 1.81 7.42 -24.94
C THR A 264 2.55 7.85 -23.67
N PRO A 265 2.30 7.20 -22.52
CA PRO A 265 3.02 7.50 -21.29
C PRO A 265 4.52 7.25 -21.50
N LYS A 266 5.37 8.06 -20.87
CA LYS A 266 6.82 7.84 -20.89
C LYS A 266 7.18 6.74 -19.89
N GLY A 267 8.12 5.88 -20.25
CA GLY A 267 8.57 4.75 -19.45
C GLY A 267 9.18 3.65 -20.31
N ASP A 268 9.59 2.56 -19.67
CA ASP A 268 10.20 1.40 -20.33
C ASP A 268 9.28 0.18 -20.24
N SER A 269 9.31 -0.68 -21.27
CA SER A 269 8.57 -1.96 -21.28
C SER A 269 9.53 -3.14 -21.13
N ILE A 270 9.44 -3.84 -20.02
CA ILE A 270 10.26 -5.03 -19.74
C ILE A 270 9.47 -6.27 -20.16
N PRO A 271 9.99 -7.12 -21.06
CA PRO A 271 9.32 -8.35 -21.47
C PRO A 271 9.22 -9.35 -20.32
N LEU A 272 8.15 -10.16 -20.31
CA LEU A 272 7.88 -11.10 -19.23
C LEU A 272 8.97 -12.18 -19.08
N ASP A 273 9.73 -12.47 -20.13
CA ASP A 273 10.89 -13.38 -20.09
C ASP A 273 12.07 -12.85 -19.25
N GLN A 274 12.03 -11.59 -18.81
CA GLN A 274 12.94 -11.02 -17.81
C GLN A 274 12.34 -10.98 -16.39
N PHE A 275 11.23 -11.69 -16.16
CA PHE A 275 10.63 -11.87 -14.83
C PHE A 275 10.62 -13.34 -14.46
N TYR A 276 11.01 -13.64 -13.22
CA TYR A 276 10.63 -14.90 -12.60
C TYR A 276 9.16 -14.81 -12.16
N VAL A 277 8.33 -15.68 -12.74
CA VAL A 277 6.90 -15.77 -12.42
C VAL A 277 6.75 -16.63 -11.16
N VAL A 278 6.59 -15.97 -10.01
CA VAL A 278 6.47 -16.64 -8.71
C VAL A 278 5.07 -17.25 -8.59
N LYS A 279 5.04 -18.56 -8.31
CA LYS A 279 3.82 -19.37 -8.12
C LYS A 279 3.87 -20.14 -6.80
N PRO A 280 2.72 -20.57 -6.24
CA PRO A 280 2.69 -21.39 -5.04
C PRO A 280 3.67 -22.56 -5.12
N GLY A 281 4.47 -22.75 -4.07
CA GLY A 281 5.55 -23.74 -4.01
C GLY A 281 6.95 -23.18 -4.29
N ALA A 282 7.08 -21.95 -4.83
CA ALA A 282 8.37 -21.27 -4.89
C ALA A 282 8.91 -20.99 -3.48
N THR A 283 10.19 -21.29 -3.26
CA THR A 283 10.88 -21.01 -1.98
C THR A 283 11.56 -19.64 -2.03
N ALA A 284 11.84 -19.05 -0.87
CA ALA A 284 12.65 -17.84 -0.80
C ALA A 284 14.06 -18.03 -1.40
N ALA A 285 14.66 -19.22 -1.27
CA ALA A 285 15.92 -19.53 -1.94
C ALA A 285 15.82 -19.46 -3.48
N THR A 286 14.73 -19.99 -4.05
CA THR A 286 14.46 -19.90 -5.50
C THR A 286 14.21 -18.46 -5.94
N ILE A 287 13.46 -17.69 -5.16
CA ILE A 287 13.19 -16.28 -5.44
C ILE A 287 14.50 -15.47 -5.43
N ASN A 288 15.36 -15.67 -4.43
CA ASN A 288 16.66 -15.02 -4.34
C ASN A 288 17.60 -15.45 -5.47
N GLN A 289 17.60 -16.74 -5.86
CA GLN A 289 18.34 -17.20 -7.02
C GLN A 289 17.93 -16.45 -8.30
N ALA A 290 16.63 -16.23 -8.52
CA ALA A 290 16.14 -15.47 -9.68
C ALA A 290 16.62 -14.01 -9.67
N LEU A 291 16.62 -13.36 -8.50
CA LEU A 291 17.15 -12.01 -8.33
C LEU A 291 18.66 -11.95 -8.64
N ASP A 292 19.43 -12.90 -8.11
CA ASP A 292 20.88 -13.03 -8.33
C ASP A 292 21.22 -13.28 -9.81
N GLN A 293 20.34 -14.01 -10.54
CA GLN A 293 20.45 -14.24 -11.98
C GLN A 293 20.12 -13.01 -12.84
N GLY A 294 19.61 -11.93 -12.27
CA GLY A 294 19.24 -10.73 -13.04
C GLY A 294 17.77 -10.62 -13.43
N LEU A 295 16.90 -11.54 -12.99
CA LEU A 295 15.46 -11.45 -13.26
C LEU A 295 14.77 -10.45 -12.32
N ASN A 296 13.66 -9.89 -12.79
CA ASN A 296 12.66 -9.21 -11.97
C ASN A 296 11.71 -10.25 -11.36
N LEU A 297 10.77 -9.82 -10.50
CA LEU A 297 9.80 -10.72 -9.87
C LEU A 297 8.37 -10.31 -10.23
N LEU A 298 7.58 -11.29 -10.67
CA LEU A 298 6.13 -11.17 -10.83
C LEU A 298 5.46 -12.22 -9.95
N PHE A 299 4.86 -11.79 -8.84
CA PHE A 299 4.09 -12.65 -7.95
C PHE A 299 2.68 -12.82 -8.49
N THR A 300 2.34 -14.05 -8.88
CA THR A 300 0.97 -14.41 -9.26
C THR A 300 0.06 -14.44 -8.02
N PRO A 301 -1.28 -14.40 -8.16
CA PRO A 301 -2.17 -14.36 -7.00
C PRO A 301 -2.02 -15.63 -6.14
N GLY A 302 -1.63 -15.46 -4.89
CA GLY A 302 -1.36 -16.55 -3.95
C GLY A 302 -0.81 -16.08 -2.61
N ILE A 303 -0.62 -17.01 -1.67
CA ILE A 303 0.02 -16.80 -0.37
C ILE A 303 1.34 -17.57 -0.35
N TYR A 304 2.43 -16.88 -0.02
CA TYR A 304 3.81 -17.32 -0.15
C TYR A 304 4.49 -17.28 1.21
N HIS A 305 4.71 -18.45 1.80
CA HIS A 305 5.50 -18.59 3.02
C HIS A 305 6.99 -18.54 2.69
N VAL A 306 7.76 -17.76 3.45
CA VAL A 306 9.21 -17.60 3.27
C VAL A 306 9.94 -17.83 4.58
N ASP A 307 10.95 -18.70 4.55
CA ASP A 307 11.77 -19.09 5.72
C ASP A 307 13.08 -18.30 5.83
N GLN A 308 13.36 -17.44 4.85
CA GLN A 308 14.47 -16.50 4.81
C GLN A 308 14.03 -15.25 4.05
N THR A 309 14.75 -14.16 4.24
CA THR A 309 14.47 -12.87 3.61
C THR A 309 14.61 -12.91 2.09
N ILE A 310 13.66 -12.31 1.38
CA ILE A 310 13.81 -11.98 -0.05
C ILE A 310 14.71 -10.75 -0.18
N ASP A 311 15.87 -10.90 -0.82
CA ASP A 311 16.92 -9.89 -0.89
C ASP A 311 16.99 -9.23 -2.27
N VAL A 312 16.41 -8.03 -2.41
CA VAL A 312 16.46 -7.25 -3.65
C VAL A 312 17.72 -6.38 -3.67
N LYS A 313 18.77 -6.88 -4.33
CA LYS A 313 20.12 -6.25 -4.34
C LYS A 313 20.44 -5.47 -5.62
N ARG A 314 19.69 -5.67 -6.70
CA ARG A 314 19.98 -5.10 -8.02
C ARG A 314 19.17 -3.83 -8.25
N ALA A 315 19.84 -2.76 -8.68
CA ALA A 315 19.19 -1.52 -9.08
C ALA A 315 18.13 -1.78 -10.17
N ASN A 316 17.09 -0.95 -10.21
CA ASN A 316 15.97 -1.03 -11.15
C ASN A 316 15.12 -2.31 -11.12
N THR A 317 15.34 -3.20 -10.15
CA THR A 317 14.51 -4.41 -10.01
C THR A 317 13.04 -4.05 -9.82
N VAL A 318 12.18 -4.68 -10.59
CA VAL A 318 10.72 -4.65 -10.41
C VAL A 318 10.28 -5.87 -9.62
N VAL A 319 9.51 -5.64 -8.56
CA VAL A 319 8.78 -6.66 -7.81
C VAL A 319 7.31 -6.29 -7.86
N LEU A 320 6.55 -6.98 -8.72
CA LEU A 320 5.14 -6.71 -8.96
C LEU A 320 4.28 -7.89 -8.48
N GLY A 321 3.28 -7.62 -7.66
CA GLY A 321 2.27 -8.60 -7.25
C GLY A 321 0.95 -8.40 -8.00
N LEU A 322 0.29 -9.51 -8.29
CA LEU A 322 -1.03 -9.58 -8.91
C LEU A 322 -2.04 -10.16 -7.90
N GLY A 323 -3.28 -9.68 -7.93
CA GLY A 323 -4.38 -10.26 -7.13
C GLY A 323 -4.09 -10.39 -5.65
N TYR A 324 -3.47 -9.36 -5.04
CA TYR A 324 -3.07 -9.36 -3.62
C TYR A 324 -2.15 -10.52 -3.23
N ALA A 325 -1.16 -10.80 -4.09
CA ALA A 325 -0.06 -11.69 -3.75
C ALA A 325 0.49 -11.37 -2.35
N THR A 326 0.47 -12.38 -1.48
CA THR A 326 0.70 -12.21 -0.05
C THR A 326 1.98 -12.95 0.36
N ILE A 327 2.92 -12.28 1.01
CA ILE A 327 4.15 -12.87 1.55
C ILE A 327 3.99 -13.00 3.07
N VAL A 328 4.23 -14.21 3.58
CA VAL A 328 4.19 -14.53 5.02
C VAL A 328 5.59 -14.94 5.47
N PRO A 329 6.29 -14.14 6.29
CA PRO A 329 7.57 -14.55 6.83
C PRO A 329 7.38 -15.55 7.97
N ASP A 330 7.98 -16.72 7.82
CA ASP A 330 8.05 -17.74 8.86
C ASP A 330 9.24 -17.48 9.79
N ASN A 331 9.21 -18.06 11.00
CA ASN A 331 10.35 -18.05 11.94
C ASN A 331 10.86 -16.65 12.35
N GLY A 332 10.06 -15.60 12.17
CA GLY A 332 10.43 -14.24 12.56
C GLY A 332 11.43 -13.56 11.62
N VAL A 333 11.58 -14.06 10.39
CA VAL A 333 12.46 -13.40 9.40
C VAL A 333 11.84 -12.11 8.87
N THR A 334 12.66 -11.19 8.39
CA THR A 334 12.15 -10.10 7.55
C THR A 334 11.66 -10.67 6.22
N ALA A 335 10.45 -10.32 5.79
CA ALA A 335 9.90 -10.85 4.53
C ALA A 335 10.72 -10.38 3.32
N MET A 336 11.08 -9.10 3.27
CA MET A 336 11.83 -8.52 2.17
C MET A 336 12.78 -7.41 2.61
N LYS A 337 13.98 -7.41 2.03
CA LYS A 337 14.98 -6.34 2.16
C LYS A 337 15.36 -5.80 0.78
N VAL A 338 15.44 -4.49 0.67
CA VAL A 338 16.00 -3.81 -0.49
C VAL A 338 17.36 -3.23 -0.10
N ALA A 339 18.38 -3.45 -0.93
CA ALA A 339 19.70 -2.83 -0.74
C ALA A 339 19.65 -1.31 -1.01
N ASP A 340 20.70 -0.57 -0.62
CA ASP A 340 20.82 0.88 -0.90
C ASP A 340 21.16 1.11 -2.39
N VAL A 341 20.19 0.86 -3.27
CA VAL A 341 20.34 0.88 -4.73
C VAL A 341 19.22 1.67 -5.40
N ASP A 342 19.52 2.25 -6.56
CA ASP A 342 18.57 3.05 -7.34
C ASP A 342 17.38 2.24 -7.84
N GLY A 343 16.22 2.89 -7.90
CA GLY A 343 15.18 2.58 -8.86
C GLY A 343 14.41 1.29 -8.64
N VAL A 344 14.53 0.63 -7.48
CA VAL A 344 13.72 -0.55 -7.18
C VAL A 344 12.24 -0.15 -7.12
N LYS A 345 11.37 -1.02 -7.63
CA LYS A 345 9.92 -0.77 -7.69
C LYS A 345 9.20 -1.93 -7.02
N LEU A 346 8.71 -1.72 -5.81
CA LEU A 346 7.86 -2.67 -5.08
C LEU A 346 6.40 -2.28 -5.29
N ALA A 347 5.60 -3.19 -5.83
CA ALA A 347 4.24 -2.88 -6.27
C ALA A 347 3.24 -4.01 -6.00
N GLY A 348 2.10 -3.72 -5.37
CA GLY A 348 0.95 -4.64 -5.32
C GLY A 348 1.14 -5.88 -4.45
N LEU A 349 1.76 -5.73 -3.27
CA LEU A 349 2.06 -6.83 -2.35
C LEU A 349 1.32 -6.65 -1.03
N LEU A 350 0.82 -7.75 -0.46
CA LEU A 350 0.46 -7.81 0.96
C LEU A 350 1.57 -8.55 1.71
N ILE A 351 2.11 -7.97 2.78
CA ILE A 351 3.00 -8.66 3.70
C ILE A 351 2.20 -8.96 4.96
N ASP A 352 1.96 -10.25 5.23
CA ASP A 352 1.12 -10.69 6.33
C ASP A 352 2.00 -11.35 7.40
N ALA A 353 2.03 -10.78 8.61
CA ALA A 353 2.98 -11.17 9.63
C ALA A 353 2.77 -12.63 10.09
N GLY A 354 3.86 -13.39 10.18
CA GLY A 354 3.84 -14.72 10.78
C GLY A 354 3.63 -14.70 12.29
N THR A 355 3.38 -15.88 12.86
CA THR A 355 3.12 -16.05 14.30
C THR A 355 4.32 -15.71 15.19
N THR A 356 5.54 -15.91 14.67
CA THR A 356 6.78 -15.54 15.35
C THR A 356 7.10 -14.08 15.04
N ASN A 357 7.39 -13.29 16.08
CA ASN A 357 7.70 -11.87 15.94
C ASN A 357 8.87 -11.66 14.98
N SER A 358 8.63 -10.92 13.91
CA SER A 358 9.69 -10.39 13.04
C SER A 358 10.16 -9.04 13.56
N ASP A 359 11.46 -8.78 13.60
CA ASP A 359 11.96 -7.46 14.01
C ASP A 359 11.47 -6.37 13.04
N THR A 360 11.48 -6.68 11.74
CA THR A 360 10.94 -5.83 10.67
C THR A 360 10.34 -6.69 9.58
N LEU A 361 9.23 -6.29 8.96
CA LEU A 361 8.62 -7.04 7.85
C LEU A 361 9.14 -6.59 6.47
N LEU A 362 9.25 -5.28 6.25
CA LEU A 362 9.87 -4.69 5.06
C LEU A 362 10.94 -3.66 5.45
N GLN A 363 12.15 -3.79 4.90
CA GLN A 363 13.22 -2.82 5.07
C GLN A 363 13.72 -2.33 3.70
N VAL A 364 13.67 -1.02 3.46
CA VAL A 364 14.15 -0.36 2.24
C VAL A 364 15.44 0.38 2.54
N GLY A 365 16.56 -0.18 2.09
CA GLY A 365 17.90 0.23 2.50
C GLY A 365 18.30 -0.38 3.84
N PRO A 366 19.55 -0.82 4.03
CA PRO A 366 20.07 -1.19 5.35
C PRO A 366 20.15 0.04 6.28
N GLU A 367 20.21 -0.21 7.59
CA GLU A 367 20.50 0.84 8.57
C GLU A 367 21.80 1.59 8.20
N GLY A 368 21.80 2.91 8.32
CA GLY A 368 22.93 3.76 7.93
C GLY A 368 23.07 4.02 6.42
N SER A 369 22.03 3.68 5.63
CA SER A 369 21.92 4.11 4.23
C SER A 369 22.11 5.62 4.11
N SER A 370 22.86 6.04 3.10
CA SER A 370 23.25 7.45 2.93
C SER A 370 23.42 7.86 1.47
N ALA A 371 23.23 6.93 0.52
CA ALA A 371 23.29 7.25 -0.90
C ALA A 371 22.16 8.22 -1.29
N ASP A 372 22.42 9.09 -2.27
CA ASP A 372 21.39 9.91 -2.89
C ASP A 372 20.76 9.16 -4.07
N HIS A 373 19.45 9.00 -4.03
CA HIS A 373 18.66 8.34 -5.07
C HIS A 373 17.68 9.30 -5.75
N SER A 374 17.85 10.62 -5.59
CA SER A 374 16.93 11.65 -6.09
C SER A 374 16.63 11.53 -7.59
N ALA A 375 17.59 11.11 -8.41
CA ALA A 375 17.43 10.90 -9.84
C ALA A 375 16.52 9.70 -10.16
N ASN A 376 16.67 8.59 -9.44
CA ASN A 376 15.95 7.35 -9.67
C ASN A 376 15.63 6.66 -8.32
N PRO A 377 14.65 7.17 -7.57
CA PRO A 377 14.36 6.67 -6.23
C PRO A 377 13.76 5.27 -6.27
N THR A 378 13.90 4.54 -5.17
CA THR A 378 13.07 3.35 -4.92
C THR A 378 11.62 3.79 -4.66
N THR A 379 10.65 3.04 -5.20
CA THR A 379 9.20 3.26 -4.94
C THR A 379 8.56 2.06 -4.26
N VAL A 380 7.65 2.35 -3.33
CA VAL A 380 6.80 1.40 -2.62
C VAL A 380 5.35 1.79 -2.90
N GLN A 381 4.61 0.96 -3.64
CA GLN A 381 3.30 1.32 -4.19
C GLN A 381 2.28 0.20 -4.01
N ASP A 382 1.15 0.46 -3.38
CA ASP A 382 0.17 -0.59 -3.06
C ASP A 382 0.82 -1.78 -2.33
N VAL A 383 1.79 -1.47 -1.46
CA VAL A 383 2.40 -2.44 -0.55
C VAL A 383 1.71 -2.28 0.79
N PHE A 384 1.07 -3.34 1.24
CA PHE A 384 0.25 -3.35 2.44
C PHE A 384 0.88 -4.28 3.47
N VAL A 385 0.65 -3.99 4.75
CA VAL A 385 1.06 -4.86 5.85
C VAL A 385 -0.15 -5.19 6.70
N ARG A 386 -0.27 -6.47 7.07
CA ARG A 386 -1.23 -6.94 8.07
C ARG A 386 -0.51 -7.64 9.22
N ILE A 387 -0.94 -7.36 10.46
CA ILE A 387 -0.47 -8.03 11.67
C ILE A 387 -1.67 -8.55 12.47
N GLY A 388 -1.99 -9.82 12.30
CA GLY A 388 -3.17 -10.46 12.92
C GLY A 388 -4.40 -10.52 12.00
N GLY A 389 -5.54 -10.94 12.54
CA GLY A 389 -6.83 -11.00 11.83
C GLY A 389 -7.10 -12.34 11.14
N ALA A 390 -6.08 -12.94 10.50
CA ALA A 390 -6.13 -14.28 9.92
C ALA A 390 -5.49 -15.35 10.84
N GLY A 391 -5.51 -15.12 12.15
CA GLY A 391 -4.66 -15.79 13.13
C GLY A 391 -3.66 -14.81 13.77
N PRO A 392 -2.89 -15.24 14.78
CA PRO A 392 -1.93 -14.34 15.44
C PRO A 392 -0.76 -14.03 14.49
N GLY A 393 -0.40 -12.76 14.38
CA GLY A 393 0.79 -12.30 13.68
C GLY A 393 1.51 -11.26 14.53
N LYS A 394 2.84 -11.20 14.48
CA LYS A 394 3.62 -10.21 15.25
C LYS A 394 4.78 -9.63 14.46
N ALA A 395 5.01 -8.34 14.65
CA ALA A 395 6.22 -7.69 14.20
C ALA A 395 6.55 -6.52 15.13
N THR A 396 7.83 -6.23 15.35
CA THR A 396 8.22 -5.06 16.14
C THR A 396 8.02 -3.77 15.34
N THR A 397 8.55 -3.73 14.13
CA THR A 397 8.34 -2.65 13.15
C THR A 397 7.74 -3.23 11.87
N SER A 398 6.71 -2.62 11.29
CA SER A 398 6.15 -3.14 10.03
C SER A 398 7.02 -2.78 8.84
N MET A 399 7.29 -1.50 8.66
CA MET A 399 8.06 -0.99 7.54
C MET A 399 9.14 -0.03 8.02
N GLU A 400 10.35 -0.23 7.54
CA GLU A 400 11.49 0.64 7.80
C GLU A 400 12.05 1.19 6.48
N ILE A 401 12.16 2.51 6.37
CA ILE A 401 12.69 3.21 5.20
C ILE A 401 13.99 3.92 5.59
N ASN A 402 15.12 3.35 5.17
CA ASN A 402 16.45 3.88 5.39
C ASN A 402 17.01 4.59 4.16
N SER A 403 16.72 4.12 2.95
CA SER A 403 17.21 4.75 1.73
C SER A 403 16.61 6.14 1.51
N ASN A 404 17.47 7.11 1.26
CA ASN A 404 17.07 8.49 0.96
C ASN A 404 16.22 8.55 -0.32
N ASN A 405 15.35 9.56 -0.40
CA ASN A 405 14.50 9.86 -1.56
C ASN A 405 13.44 8.80 -1.90
N THR A 406 13.29 7.75 -1.08
CA THR A 406 12.25 6.73 -1.29
C THR A 406 10.88 7.39 -1.41
N ILE A 407 10.08 6.92 -2.37
CA ILE A 407 8.70 7.35 -2.55
C ILE A 407 7.78 6.23 -2.06
N VAL A 408 7.01 6.49 -1.01
CA VAL A 408 5.94 5.62 -0.52
C VAL A 408 4.62 6.17 -1.04
N ASP A 409 4.03 5.52 -2.05
CA ASP A 409 2.85 6.02 -2.74
C ASP A 409 1.71 5.01 -2.67
N HIS A 410 0.80 5.25 -1.72
CA HIS A 410 -0.22 4.34 -1.20
C HIS A 410 0.36 3.13 -0.45
N THR A 411 0.24 3.17 0.88
CA THR A 411 0.45 2.02 1.74
C THR A 411 -0.62 2.00 2.83
N TRP A 412 -0.92 0.81 3.31
CA TRP A 412 -1.70 0.60 4.51
C TRP A 412 -0.95 -0.38 5.41
N LEU A 413 -0.51 0.10 6.57
CA LEU A 413 0.12 -0.73 7.59
C LEU A 413 -0.88 -0.89 8.72
N TRP A 414 -1.38 -2.10 8.89
CA TRP A 414 -2.53 -2.35 9.76
C TRP A 414 -2.23 -3.44 10.76
N ARG A 415 -2.09 -3.03 12.03
CA ARG A 415 -2.22 -3.97 13.14
C ARG A 415 -3.71 -4.28 13.29
N ALA A 416 -4.09 -5.54 13.14
CA ALA A 416 -5.49 -5.92 13.07
C ALA A 416 -6.28 -5.52 14.34
N ASP A 417 -7.42 -4.85 14.17
CA ASP A 417 -8.37 -4.51 15.24
C ASP A 417 -9.52 -5.54 15.37
N HIS A 418 -9.69 -6.42 14.36
CA HIS A 418 -10.70 -7.47 14.33
C HIS A 418 -10.22 -8.72 13.58
N GLY A 419 -10.99 -9.81 13.70
CA GLY A 419 -10.63 -11.13 13.19
C GLY A 419 -9.99 -12.01 14.25
N ASP A 420 -9.42 -13.15 13.82
CA ASP A 420 -8.79 -14.11 14.71
C ASP A 420 -7.38 -13.65 15.10
N GLY A 421 -6.95 -13.99 16.32
CA GLY A 421 -5.59 -13.68 16.79
C GLY A 421 -5.33 -12.21 17.10
N VAL A 422 -6.37 -11.43 17.39
CA VAL A 422 -6.26 -10.00 17.75
C VAL A 422 -6.28 -9.80 19.27
N GLY A 423 -5.49 -8.84 19.73
CA GLY A 423 -5.48 -8.35 21.10
C GLY A 423 -4.13 -7.73 21.49
N TRP A 424 -4.11 -6.97 22.59
CA TRP A 424 -2.98 -6.11 22.97
C TRP A 424 -1.61 -6.81 22.88
N GLU A 425 -1.54 -8.05 23.38
CA GLU A 425 -0.35 -8.91 23.30
C GLU A 425 -0.42 -9.99 22.22
N THR A 426 -1.60 -10.32 21.69
CA THR A 426 -1.81 -11.43 20.76
C THR A 426 -1.21 -11.13 19.38
N ASN A 427 -1.50 -9.94 18.85
CA ASN A 427 -0.93 -9.41 17.61
C ASN A 427 -0.15 -8.13 17.86
N ARG A 428 0.61 -8.09 18.96
CA ARG A 428 1.40 -6.92 19.32
C ARG A 428 2.31 -6.50 18.16
N ALA A 429 2.21 -5.22 17.81
CA ALA A 429 3.12 -4.53 16.92
C ALA A 429 3.35 -3.11 17.42
N ASP A 430 4.59 -2.83 17.80
CA ASP A 430 4.91 -1.58 18.48
C ASP A 430 4.96 -0.40 17.48
N TYR A 431 5.55 -0.60 16.30
CA TYR A 431 5.78 0.48 15.33
C TYR A 431 5.26 0.14 13.93
N GLY A 432 4.56 1.09 13.30
CA GLY A 432 4.08 0.94 11.93
C GLY A 432 5.18 1.25 10.92
N LEU A 433 5.37 2.54 10.64
CA LEU A 433 6.37 3.05 9.72
C LEU A 433 7.48 3.77 10.49
N THR A 434 8.73 3.36 10.28
CA THR A 434 9.92 4.12 10.71
C THR A 434 10.65 4.66 9.49
N VAL A 435 10.83 5.98 9.40
CA VAL A 435 11.54 6.65 8.30
C VAL A 435 12.84 7.26 8.81
N ASN A 436 13.96 6.65 8.44
CA ASN A 436 15.30 7.13 8.78
C ASN A 436 15.95 7.89 7.61
N GLY A 437 15.59 7.55 6.37
CA GLY A 437 16.13 8.19 5.18
C GLY A 437 15.69 9.65 5.01
N ASP A 438 16.58 10.47 4.46
CA ASP A 438 16.34 11.86 4.11
C ASP A 438 15.55 11.99 2.80
N ASN A 439 14.81 13.08 2.64
CA ASN A 439 14.06 13.42 1.42
C ASN A 439 12.99 12.38 1.01
N VAL A 440 12.56 11.53 1.95
CA VAL A 440 11.48 10.56 1.71
C VAL A 440 10.15 11.28 1.51
N LEU A 441 9.36 10.82 0.53
CA LEU A 441 8.01 11.32 0.28
C LEU A 441 6.99 10.20 0.50
N ALA A 442 5.99 10.47 1.35
CA ALA A 442 4.81 9.64 1.49
C ALA A 442 3.59 10.34 0.86
N THR A 443 2.86 9.66 -0.03
CA THR A 443 1.62 10.14 -0.64
C THR A 443 0.52 9.10 -0.47
N GLY A 444 -0.54 9.43 0.28
CA GLY A 444 -1.59 8.46 0.62
C GLY A 444 -1.14 7.46 1.68
N LEU A 445 -0.72 7.95 2.85
CA LEU A 445 -0.23 7.13 3.95
C LEU A 445 -1.37 6.72 4.90
N PHE A 446 -1.60 5.41 5.06
CA PHE A 446 -2.56 4.86 6.01
C PHE A 446 -1.82 3.95 7.01
N VAL A 447 -1.89 4.23 8.31
CA VAL A 447 -1.19 3.44 9.34
C VAL A 447 -2.02 3.38 10.60
N GLU A 448 -2.34 2.19 11.10
CA GLU A 448 -3.36 2.04 12.14
C GLU A 448 -3.03 1.01 13.23
N HIS A 449 -3.50 1.34 14.43
CA HIS A 449 -3.67 0.51 15.62
C HIS A 449 -2.40 -0.02 16.28
N PHE A 450 -1.23 0.55 15.98
CA PHE A 450 0.02 0.11 16.60
C PHE A 450 0.03 0.41 18.11
N ASN A 451 0.75 -0.43 18.86
CA ASN A 451 0.82 -0.31 20.32
C ASN A 451 1.56 0.97 20.75
N LYS A 452 2.46 1.49 19.92
CA LYS A 452 3.21 2.74 20.17
C LYS A 452 3.02 3.75 19.03
N TYR A 453 4.11 4.23 18.41
CA TYR A 453 4.05 5.18 17.32
C TYR A 453 3.65 4.46 16.04
N ASP A 454 2.52 4.86 15.46
CA ASP A 454 2.11 4.37 14.15
C ASP A 454 3.14 4.82 13.10
N VAL A 455 3.54 6.09 13.11
CA VAL A 455 4.62 6.63 12.28
C VAL A 455 5.67 7.34 13.14
N GLN A 456 6.93 6.99 12.91
CA GLN A 456 8.10 7.70 13.44
C GLN A 456 8.99 8.18 12.29
N TRP A 457 9.29 9.48 12.25
CA TRP A 457 10.09 10.12 11.23
C TRP A 457 11.36 10.72 11.82
N ASN A 458 12.51 10.15 11.46
CA ASN A 458 13.83 10.49 11.96
C ASN A 458 14.70 11.21 10.90
N GLY A 459 14.42 10.99 9.60
CA GLY A 459 15.16 11.60 8.49
C GLY A 459 14.77 13.06 8.19
N GLU A 460 15.69 13.81 7.59
CA GLU A 460 15.53 15.22 7.23
C GLU A 460 14.74 15.42 5.92
N ASN A 461 14.12 16.59 5.79
CA ASN A 461 13.38 17.03 4.60
C ASN A 461 12.28 16.05 4.14
N GLY A 462 11.72 15.31 5.08
CA GLY A 462 10.60 14.40 4.83
C GLY A 462 9.32 15.13 4.47
N LYS A 463 8.51 14.53 3.59
CA LYS A 463 7.20 15.06 3.21
C LYS A 463 6.10 14.01 3.29
N THR A 464 4.94 14.39 3.80
CA THR A 464 3.73 13.54 3.78
C THR A 464 2.55 14.32 3.20
N ILE A 465 1.92 13.83 2.14
CA ILE A 465 0.68 14.37 1.60
C ILE A 465 -0.39 13.31 1.78
N PHE A 466 -1.40 13.65 2.58
CA PHE A 466 -2.40 12.76 3.15
C PHE A 466 -1.84 11.76 4.17
N PHE A 467 -2.42 11.78 5.37
CA PHE A 467 -2.27 10.72 6.37
C PHE A 467 -3.62 10.39 7.00
N GLN A 468 -3.86 9.10 7.19
CA GLN A 468 -4.96 8.60 7.99
C GLN A 468 -4.44 7.61 9.01
N ASN A 469 -4.93 7.75 10.24
CA ASN A 469 -4.63 6.86 11.35
C ASN A 469 -5.85 6.66 12.25
N GLU A 470 -5.91 5.46 12.84
CA GLU A 470 -6.64 5.21 14.06
C GLU A 470 -5.72 4.59 15.13
N LYS A 471 -5.86 5.01 16.39
CA LYS A 471 -5.10 4.45 17.51
C LYS A 471 -5.58 3.03 17.85
N ALA A 472 -4.76 2.29 18.60
CA ALA A 472 -5.10 0.96 19.09
C ALA A 472 -6.33 0.98 20.00
N TYR A 473 -7.39 0.27 19.62
CA TYR A 473 -8.65 0.26 20.36
C TYR A 473 -8.57 -0.50 21.69
N ASP A 474 -7.63 -1.44 21.75
CA ASP A 474 -7.54 -2.53 22.71
C ASP A 474 -6.49 -2.27 23.81
N ALA A 475 -6.01 -1.04 23.92
CA ALA A 475 -5.20 -0.61 25.05
C ALA A 475 -5.95 -0.89 26.37
N PRO A 476 -5.38 -1.69 27.30
CA PRO A 476 -6.13 -2.18 28.45
C PRO A 476 -6.32 -1.13 29.54
N ASN A 477 -5.54 -0.05 29.52
CA ASN A 477 -5.58 1.10 30.43
C ASN A 477 -4.57 2.17 29.98
N GLN A 478 -4.64 3.35 30.62
CA GLN A 478 -3.71 4.45 30.37
C GLN A 478 -2.23 4.08 30.55
N ALA A 479 -1.90 3.23 31.53
CA ALA A 479 -0.50 2.90 31.84
C ALA A 479 0.15 2.07 30.73
N ALA A 480 -0.62 1.26 29.99
CA ALA A 480 -0.11 0.46 28.88
C ALA A 480 0.35 1.31 27.68
N VAL A 481 -0.19 2.52 27.54
CA VAL A 481 0.13 3.46 26.46
C VAL A 481 0.94 4.66 26.93
N GLN A 482 1.39 4.69 28.18
CA GLN A 482 2.16 5.81 28.71
C GLN A 482 3.53 5.92 27.99
N ASP A 483 3.85 7.12 27.47
CA ASP A 483 5.10 7.45 26.81
C ASP A 483 5.87 8.49 27.65
N GLY A 484 6.61 8.00 28.66
CA GLY A 484 7.25 8.86 29.65
C GLY A 484 6.21 9.74 30.37
N ALA A 485 6.32 11.06 30.25
CA ALA A 485 5.35 12.00 30.81
C ALA A 485 4.11 12.22 29.91
N THR A 486 4.18 11.82 28.63
CA THR A 486 3.11 11.96 27.63
C THR A 486 2.11 10.81 27.75
N LYS A 487 0.83 11.12 27.73
CA LYS A 487 -0.25 10.12 27.72
C LYS A 487 -0.47 9.62 26.30
N GLY A 488 -0.08 8.39 26.01
CA GLY A 488 -0.22 7.84 24.67
C GLY A 488 0.96 8.18 23.77
N TYR A 489 1.25 7.29 22.83
CA TYR A 489 2.20 7.52 21.75
C TYR A 489 1.49 8.25 20.60
N ALA A 490 2.08 9.29 20.03
CA ALA A 490 1.53 9.99 18.87
C ALA A 490 1.26 9.02 17.71
N ALA A 491 0.27 9.32 16.88
CA ALA A 491 0.10 8.62 15.60
C ALA A 491 1.25 8.94 14.64
N TYR A 492 1.76 10.17 14.70
CA TYR A 492 2.85 10.62 13.83
C TYR A 492 3.84 11.45 14.64
N LYS A 493 5.04 10.89 14.86
CA LYS A 493 6.14 11.52 15.59
C LYS A 493 7.26 11.92 14.63
N VAL A 494 7.53 13.21 14.50
CA VAL A 494 8.79 13.73 13.95
C VAL A 494 9.81 13.84 15.09
N ALA A 495 10.99 13.24 14.94
CA ALA A 495 12.04 13.27 15.96
C ALA A 495 12.51 14.70 16.25
N ASP A 496 12.84 15.00 17.51
CA ASP A 496 13.15 16.36 17.94
C ASP A 496 14.45 16.91 17.30
N SER A 497 15.31 16.00 16.83
CA SER A 497 16.53 16.31 16.09
C SER A 497 16.26 16.87 14.69
N VAL A 498 15.14 16.51 14.05
CA VAL A 498 14.82 16.90 12.66
C VAL A 498 14.64 18.41 12.56
N ASN A 499 15.18 19.01 11.49
CA ASN A 499 15.13 20.45 11.25
C ASN A 499 14.21 20.83 10.10
N THR A 500 13.99 19.92 9.15
CA THR A 500 13.12 20.13 7.99
C THR A 500 12.14 18.97 7.85
N HIS A 501 10.84 19.27 7.83
CA HIS A 501 9.79 18.29 7.60
C HIS A 501 8.51 19.01 7.16
N GLU A 502 7.67 18.40 6.33
CA GLU A 502 6.39 19.02 5.96
C GLU A 502 5.24 18.03 5.71
N GLY A 503 4.07 18.29 6.31
CA GLY A 503 2.88 17.46 6.15
C GLY A 503 1.63 18.24 5.70
N TRP A 504 0.78 17.63 4.88
CA TRP A 504 -0.50 18.21 4.39
C TRP A 504 -1.68 17.24 4.53
N GLY A 505 -2.76 17.67 5.21
CA GLY A 505 -4.01 16.93 5.35
C GLY A 505 -3.83 15.62 6.13
N LEU A 506 -3.59 15.70 7.44
CA LEU A 506 -3.31 14.52 8.27
C LEU A 506 -4.38 14.36 9.36
N GLY A 507 -4.91 13.13 9.50
CA GLY A 507 -5.91 12.79 10.51
C GLY A 507 -5.51 11.63 11.40
N SER A 508 -5.84 11.72 12.69
CA SER A 508 -5.71 10.62 13.66
C SER A 508 -6.96 10.47 14.52
N TYR A 509 -7.53 9.27 14.56
CA TYR A 509 -8.80 8.98 15.23
C TYR A 509 -8.59 8.05 16.42
N CYS A 510 -9.45 8.13 17.44
CA CYS A 510 -9.41 7.20 18.57
C CYS A 510 -10.77 6.54 18.80
N ASN A 511 -10.72 5.26 19.12
CA ASN A 511 -11.88 4.45 19.50
C ASN A 511 -11.45 3.42 20.56
N PHE A 512 -11.03 3.89 21.74
CA PHE A 512 -10.55 3.05 22.84
C PHE A 512 -11.71 2.25 23.45
N THR A 513 -12.13 1.19 22.76
CA THR A 513 -13.27 0.36 23.15
C THR A 513 -12.98 -0.48 24.38
N ALA A 514 -11.72 -0.88 24.60
CA ALA A 514 -11.30 -1.65 25.78
C ALA A 514 -11.29 -0.80 27.07
N ASP A 515 -10.81 0.45 26.99
CA ASP A 515 -10.90 1.42 28.09
C ASP A 515 -11.21 2.83 27.55
N PRO A 516 -12.50 3.22 27.54
CA PRO A 516 -12.93 4.53 27.06
C PRO A 516 -12.46 5.72 27.92
N THR A 517 -11.81 5.49 29.07
CA THR A 517 -11.30 6.57 29.93
C THR A 517 -9.93 7.07 29.49
N ILE A 518 -9.25 6.34 28.61
CA ILE A 518 -7.93 6.69 28.08
C ILE A 518 -7.95 8.10 27.48
N GLN A 519 -6.93 8.87 27.83
CA GLN A 519 -6.58 10.15 27.23
C GLN A 519 -5.35 9.96 26.35
N GLN A 520 -5.43 10.47 25.13
CA GLN A 520 -4.32 10.59 24.20
C GLN A 520 -3.90 12.06 24.18
N ASP A 521 -2.65 12.39 24.49
CA ASP A 521 -2.25 13.79 24.60
C ASP A 521 -2.36 14.51 23.26
N HIS A 522 -1.95 13.87 22.17
CA HIS A 522 -2.02 14.41 20.82
C HIS A 522 -2.01 13.31 19.76
N GLY A 523 -2.53 13.63 18.57
CA GLY A 523 -2.36 12.79 17.38
C GLY A 523 -0.96 12.95 16.78
N PHE A 524 -0.40 14.16 16.86
CA PHE A 524 0.86 14.51 16.20
C PHE A 524 1.89 15.02 17.21
N ALA A 525 3.15 14.68 17.02
CA ALA A 525 4.26 15.19 17.84
C ALA A 525 5.45 15.59 16.97
N ALA A 526 5.92 16.83 17.12
CA ALA A 526 7.00 17.37 16.29
C ALA A 526 7.81 18.46 17.00
N PRO A 527 9.07 18.73 16.61
CA PRO A 527 9.79 19.89 17.12
C PRO A 527 9.17 21.21 16.61
N ASP A 528 9.12 22.20 17.49
CA ASP A 528 8.74 23.58 17.15
C ASP A 528 9.95 24.30 16.52
N LYS A 529 10.09 24.15 15.20
CA LYS A 529 11.17 24.72 14.38
C LYS A 529 10.60 25.26 13.07
N ALA A 530 11.15 26.37 12.59
CA ALA A 530 10.67 27.03 11.36
C ALA A 530 10.65 26.13 10.10
N GLY A 531 11.50 25.10 10.05
CA GLY A 531 11.57 24.15 8.93
C GLY A 531 10.66 22.93 9.06
N VAL A 532 10.02 22.71 10.22
CA VAL A 532 9.15 21.56 10.48
C VAL A 532 7.71 22.05 10.49
N LYS A 533 6.97 21.86 9.41
CA LYS A 533 5.66 22.47 9.21
C LYS A 533 4.55 21.44 8.99
N PHE A 534 3.33 21.76 9.40
CA PHE A 534 2.15 20.98 9.05
C PHE A 534 1.01 21.90 8.62
N HIS A 535 0.19 21.37 7.73
CA HIS A 535 -1.00 22.02 7.19
C HIS A 535 -2.18 21.05 7.33
N ASP A 536 -3.28 21.57 7.84
CA ASP A 536 -4.57 20.86 7.86
C ASP A 536 -4.55 19.55 8.67
N LEU A 537 -4.20 19.67 9.96
CA LEU A 537 -4.25 18.58 10.93
C LEU A 537 -5.63 18.45 11.56
N LEU A 538 -6.03 17.22 11.85
CA LEU A 538 -7.21 16.95 12.68
C LEU A 538 -7.05 15.71 13.58
N VAL A 539 -7.76 15.73 14.70
CA VAL A 539 -7.98 14.53 15.54
C VAL A 539 -9.46 14.34 15.83
N VAL A 540 -9.90 13.08 15.96
CA VAL A 540 -11.32 12.72 16.16
C VAL A 540 -11.47 11.64 17.21
N SER A 541 -12.38 11.81 18.16
CA SER A 541 -12.85 10.71 19.02
C SER A 541 -14.13 10.10 18.43
N LEU A 542 -14.09 8.82 18.11
CA LEU A 542 -15.23 8.09 17.55
C LEU A 542 -16.19 7.71 18.68
N GLY A 543 -17.36 8.36 18.73
CA GLY A 543 -18.39 8.06 19.73
C GLY A 543 -17.98 8.32 21.19
N GLY A 544 -16.94 9.12 21.42
CA GLY A 544 -16.43 9.44 22.77
C GLY A 544 -15.65 8.31 23.44
N LYS A 545 -15.11 7.36 22.67
CA LYS A 545 -14.31 6.23 23.17
C LYS A 545 -12.86 6.67 23.34
N GLY A 546 -12.56 7.21 24.52
CA GLY A 546 -11.36 7.99 24.82
C GLY A 546 -11.39 9.37 24.17
N GLN A 547 -10.40 10.22 24.47
CA GLN A 547 -10.33 11.59 23.97
C GLN A 547 -8.89 12.01 23.68
N TYR A 548 -8.74 12.94 22.74
CA TYR A 548 -7.50 13.68 22.52
C TYR A 548 -7.48 14.93 23.40
N ASN A 549 -6.34 15.23 24.03
CA ASN A 549 -6.14 16.49 24.76
C ASN A 549 -5.78 17.65 23.82
N HIS A 550 -5.05 17.36 22.76
CA HIS A 550 -4.59 18.31 21.74
C HIS A 550 -4.54 17.66 20.35
N VAL A 551 -4.36 18.47 19.31
CA VAL A 551 -4.15 17.97 17.94
C VAL A 551 -2.67 17.60 17.77
N ILE A 552 -1.77 18.57 17.99
CA ILE A 552 -0.32 18.42 17.84
C ILE A 552 0.40 19.01 19.06
N ASN A 553 1.33 18.25 19.67
CA ASN A 553 2.01 18.64 20.90
C ASN A 553 1.02 19.13 21.99
N ASN A 554 0.95 20.45 22.20
CA ASN A 554 0.09 21.19 23.11
C ASN A 554 -0.84 22.19 22.39
N THR A 555 -0.94 22.11 21.07
CA THR A 555 -1.72 22.99 20.18
C THR A 555 -2.96 22.29 19.65
N GLY A 556 -4.06 23.03 19.53
CA GLY A 556 -5.37 22.52 19.14
C GLY A 556 -6.23 22.14 20.35
N SER A 557 -7.54 22.26 20.19
CA SER A 557 -8.51 21.92 21.24
C SER A 557 -8.55 20.41 21.52
N ALA A 558 -8.94 20.05 22.74
CA ALA A 558 -9.30 18.68 23.06
C ALA A 558 -10.55 18.25 22.28
N THR A 559 -10.67 16.96 21.96
CA THR A 559 -11.96 16.38 21.59
C THR A 559 -12.82 16.24 22.84
N SER A 560 -14.15 16.24 22.68
CA SER A 560 -15.06 16.07 23.81
C SER A 560 -16.42 15.52 23.38
N GLY A 561 -17.15 14.95 24.35
CA GLY A 561 -18.47 14.38 24.12
C GLY A 561 -18.44 13.12 23.23
N THR A 562 -19.58 12.78 22.64
CA THR A 562 -19.79 11.56 21.86
C THR A 562 -20.21 11.82 20.41
N SER A 563 -20.23 13.09 19.97
CA SER A 563 -20.76 13.51 18.67
C SER A 563 -19.78 13.37 17.51
N THR A 564 -18.58 12.82 17.73
CA THR A 564 -17.55 12.59 16.69
C THR A 564 -17.23 13.85 15.89
N VAL A 565 -16.90 14.93 16.59
CA VAL A 565 -16.55 16.23 15.98
C VAL A 565 -15.02 16.36 15.91
N PRO A 566 -14.44 16.64 14.72
CA PRO A 566 -13.01 16.87 14.60
C PRO A 566 -12.53 18.10 15.37
N SER A 567 -11.39 17.97 16.06
CA SER A 567 -10.58 19.11 16.49
C SER A 567 -9.48 19.34 15.46
N THR A 568 -9.21 20.59 15.09
CA THR A 568 -8.36 20.93 13.94
C THR A 568 -7.26 21.93 14.27
N VAL A 569 -6.16 21.86 13.52
CA VAL A 569 -5.08 22.85 13.48
C VAL A 569 -4.74 23.07 12.01
N VAL A 570 -4.98 24.29 11.50
CA VAL A 570 -4.77 24.61 10.07
C VAL A 570 -3.28 24.74 9.73
N SER A 571 -2.46 25.23 10.65
CA SER A 571 -1.02 25.43 10.43
C SER A 571 -0.22 25.17 11.71
N TYR A 572 0.99 24.67 11.55
CA TYR A 572 1.96 24.42 12.63
C TYR A 572 3.40 24.49 12.10
N PRO A 573 4.39 24.92 12.89
CA PRO A 573 4.21 25.74 14.08
C PRO A 573 3.62 27.10 13.70
#